data_AF-A0A3N5GAQ8-F1
#
_entry.id   AF-A0A3N5GAQ8-F1
#
_cell.length_a   1.000
_cell.length_b   1.000
_cell.length_c   1.000
_cell.angle_alpha   90.00
_cell.angle_beta   90.00
_cell.angle_gamma   90.00
#
_symmetry.space_group_name_H-M   'P 1'
#
loop_
_entity.id
_entity.type
_entity.pdbx_description
1 polymer ?
#
loop_
_entity_poly.entity_id
_entity_poly.type
_entity_poly.pdbx_seq_one_letter_code
_entity_poly.pdbx_strand_id
1 'polypeptide(L)' 'MSVPTITSNARPSTFEVDAVNERGETVPTAIAGEHALTLYLDKRELVTLMTL' A
#
# COMPACT_ATOMS: atom_id res chain seq x y z
N MET A 1 -26.65 -15.64 10.64
CA MET A 1 -25.48 -14.75 10.79
C MET A 1 -25.24 -14.09 9.44
N SER A 2 -24.96 -12.78 9.39
CA SER A 2 -24.59 -12.13 8.13
C SER A 2 -23.22 -12.62 7.69
N VAL A 3 -23.09 -13.05 6.44
CA VAL A 3 -21.79 -13.37 5.84
C VAL A 3 -21.00 -12.07 5.59
N PRO A 4 -19.65 -12.09 5.63
CA PRO A 4 -18.85 -10.93 5.27
C PRO A 4 -19.10 -10.52 3.81
N THR A 5 -19.13 -9.21 3.55
CA THR A 5 -19.22 -8.67 2.18
C THR A 5 -17.84 -8.20 1.73
N ILE A 6 -17.41 -8.61 0.54
CA ILE A 6 -16.20 -8.08 -0.08
C ILE A 6 -16.44 -6.65 -0.54
N THR A 7 -15.49 -5.76 -0.25
CA THR A 7 -15.49 -4.37 -0.72
C THR A 7 -14.31 -4.13 -1.67
N SER A 8 -14.45 -3.15 -2.57
CA SER A 8 -13.35 -2.71 -3.45
C SER A 8 -12.75 -1.42 -2.90
N ASN A 9 -11.58 -1.53 -2.26
CA ASN A 9 -10.92 -0.40 -1.60
C ASN A 9 -9.39 -0.46 -1.77
N ALA A 10 -8.94 -0.77 -2.98
CA ALA A 10 -7.53 -0.79 -3.33
C ALA A 10 -6.90 0.61 -3.27
N ARG A 11 -5.64 0.70 -2.85
CA ARG A 11 -4.83 1.92 -2.91
C ARG A 11 -4.04 1.97 -4.24
N PRO A 12 -3.61 3.15 -4.71
CA PRO A 12 -2.67 3.24 -5.82
C PRO A 12 -1.37 2.49 -5.49
N SER A 13 -0.87 1.68 -6.43
CA SER A 13 0.36 0.89 -6.24
C SER A 13 1.64 1.72 -6.34
N THR A 14 1.54 2.95 -6.83
CA THR A 14 2.64 3.90 -6.93
C THR A 14 2.20 5.31 -6.59
N PHE A 15 3.13 6.12 -6.07
CA PHE A 15 2.94 7.56 -5.90
C PHE A 15 4.18 8.32 -6.35
N GLU A 16 4.00 9.56 -6.80
CA GLU A 16 5.09 10.44 -7.23
C GLU A 16 5.82 11.03 -6.03
N VAL A 17 7.15 11.02 -6.10
CA VAL A 17 8.03 11.73 -5.16
C VAL A 17 9.05 12.55 -5.91
N ASP A 18 9.55 13.61 -5.27
CA ASP A 18 10.69 14.36 -5.75
C ASP A 18 11.98 13.56 -5.47
N ALA A 19 12.61 13.06 -6.52
CA ALA A 19 13.91 12.38 -6.45
C ALA A 19 15.01 13.26 -7.04
N VAL A 20 16.25 13.08 -6.58
CA VAL A 20 17.43 13.78 -7.15
C VAL A 20 18.21 12.79 -8.01
N ASN A 21 18.43 13.12 -9.27
CA ASN A 21 19.18 12.27 -10.21
C ASN A 21 20.71 12.46 -10.08
N GLU A 22 21.49 11.75 -10.90
CA GLU A 22 22.95 11.77 -10.88
C GLU A 22 23.57 13.12 -11.28
N ARG A 23 22.79 14.00 -11.91
CA ARG A 23 23.18 15.37 -12.29
C ARG A 23 22.79 16.40 -11.22
N GLY A 24 22.15 15.97 -10.14
CA GLY A 24 21.67 16.86 -9.07
C GLY A 24 20.33 17.54 -9.38
N GLU A 25 19.61 17.12 -10.42
CA GLU A 25 18.30 17.68 -10.79
C GLU A 25 17.19 16.97 -10.01
N THR A 26 16.19 17.72 -9.55
CA THR A 26 14.95 17.16 -8.98
C THR A 26 14.02 16.71 -10.10
N VAL A 27 13.64 15.44 -10.09
CA VAL A 27 12.74 14.83 -11.08
C VAL A 27 11.60 14.08 -10.38
N PRO A 28 10.35 14.21 -10.88
CA PRO A 28 9.25 13.41 -10.38
C PRO A 28 9.51 11.94 -10.70
N THR A 29 9.41 11.08 -9.69
CA THR A 29 9.65 9.65 -9.82
C THR A 29 8.54 8.87 -9.13
N ALA A 30 7.88 7.99 -9.87
CA ALA A 30 6.91 7.05 -9.32
C ALA A 30 7.63 5.98 -8.46
N ILE A 31 7.25 5.89 -7.18
CA ILE A 31 7.77 4.91 -6.23
C ILE A 31 6.65 3.96 -5.80
N ALA A 32 7.01 2.70 -5.58
CA ALA A 32 6.14 1.66 -5.03
C ALA A 32 5.49 2.07 -3.71
N GLY A 33 4.15 2.00 -3.67
CA GLY A 33 3.30 2.32 -2.53
C GLY A 33 3.15 1.16 -1.55
N GLU A 34 4.24 0.67 -0.97
CA GLU A 34 4.15 -0.45 -0.04
C GLU A 34 3.42 -0.06 1.26
N HIS A 35 2.45 -0.89 1.65
CA HIS A 35 1.64 -0.69 2.84
C HIS A 35 1.45 -1.99 3.61
N ALA A 36 1.32 -1.86 4.93
CA ALA A 36 0.98 -2.98 5.79
C ALA A 36 -0.50 -3.35 5.66
N LEU A 37 -0.76 -4.63 5.38
CA LEU A 37 -2.10 -5.22 5.43
C LEU A 37 -2.19 -6.16 6.64
N THR A 38 -2.93 -5.75 7.66
CA THR A 38 -3.22 -6.58 8.83
C THR A 38 -4.54 -7.31 8.64
N LEU A 39 -4.50 -8.65 8.71
CA LEU A 39 -5.67 -9.50 8.57
C LEU A 39 -6.24 -9.85 9.94
N TYR A 40 -7.55 -9.68 10.08
CA TYR A 40 -8.30 -10.04 11.28
C TYR A 40 -9.32 -11.14 10.97
N LEU A 41 -9.46 -12.08 11.89
CA LEU A 41 -10.55 -13.06 11.91
C LEU A 41 -11.17 -13.09 13.31
N ASP A 42 -12.50 -13.04 13.38
CA ASP A 42 -13.23 -12.95 14.65
C ASP A 42 -12.66 -11.89 15.60
N LYS A 43 -12.28 -10.74 15.03
CA LYS A 43 -11.69 -9.57 15.72
C LYS A 43 -10.33 -9.83 16.36
N ARG A 44 -9.62 -10.89 15.97
CA ARG A 44 -8.24 -11.18 16.38
C ARG A 44 -7.31 -11.01 15.20
N GLU A 45 -6.17 -10.38 15.45
CA GLU A 45 -5.11 -10.26 14.46
C GLU A 45 -4.54 -11.64 14.16
N LEU A 46 -4.37 -11.95 12.87
CA LEU A 46 -3.75 -13.20 12.40
C LEU A 46 -2.33 -12.96 11.90
N VAL A 47 -2.16 -11.97 11.04
CA VAL A 47 -0.90 -11.67 10.36
C VAL A 47 -0.90 -10.24 9.82
N THR A 48 0.29 -9.66 9.71
CA THR A 48 0.54 -8.44 8.94
C THR A 48 1.46 -8.76 7.76
N LEU A 49 1.05 -8.38 6.56
CA LEU A 49 1.78 -8.57 5.30
C LEU A 49 2.28 -7.22 4.76
N MET A 50 3.41 -7.21 4.06
CA MET A 50 3.80 -6.08 3.21
C MET A 50 3.19 -6.28 1.82
N THR A 51 2.41 -5.29 1.37
CA THR A 51 1.67 -5.34 0.10
C THR A 51 1.95 -4.10 -0.73
N LEU A 52 1.97 -4.24 -2.05
CA LEU A 52 2.03 -3.14 -3.02
C LEU A 52 0.63 -2.65 -3.42
#